data_AF-A0A9P1C4F5-F1
#
_entry.id   AF-A0A9P1C4F5-F1
#
_cell.length_a   1.000
_cell.length_b   1.000
_cell.length_c   1.000
_cell.angle_alpha   90.00
_cell.angle_beta   90.00
_cell.angle_gamma   90.00
#
_symmetry.space_group_name_H-M   'P 1'
#
loop_
_entity.id
_entity.type
_entity.pdbx_description
1 polymer ?
#
loop_
_entity_poly.entity_id
_entity_poly.type
_entity_poly.pdbx_seq_one_letter_code
_entity_poly.pdbx_strand_id
1 'polypeptide(L)'
;MDFQCVQRSPTGRVPGKYHSWNRWGRVGESGATKFVSFTTPEQAIKAFESKFREKTSNSWESAFSDFKPRKGKYIIVETDDAGGGGGAPMGKLTAAQIAKGQAVLDKIEVALKKKGSDLDELSSQYFSLIPHDFGRKRPTSIKTADLLEQQQELLKFYLRMGFEEVESSAAISPVEGVMELPVPSSLDDAATAVVKSKDSIKASNKKGAELAKKQAGKPKRKMTEKEYAAIMLYTSNAIYKDLNQALRDNNRSKVKKYFKYLRLFFESMDALPKQKRKLWRGLSVDLHKNPQYKVGGTVVWWGISSCTSDEKVAKGFAHGCGGKATVITVESKTAADISQVTFYSNEKESLLSPGTELKVKSNKMNGNVCEITLEEVDALVKEVDRLRQRCREHLQRKPEPKSTATVATSFDEDVASMMDLLSQQLQPQAVGDCARVILEIQ
;
A
#
# COMPACT_ATOMS: atom_id res chain seq x y z
N MET A 1 -15.58 0.68 21.53
CA MET A 1 -16.04 1.87 20.78
C MET A 1 -17.54 2.02 20.98
N ASP A 2 -18.03 3.26 20.98
CA ASP A 2 -19.45 3.60 20.93
C ASP A 2 -19.63 4.46 19.66
N PHE A 3 -20.47 4.02 18.73
CA PHE A 3 -20.75 4.69 17.46
C PHE A 3 -22.19 5.17 17.50
N GLN A 4 -22.39 6.46 17.23
CA GLN A 4 -23.70 7.08 17.31
C GLN A 4 -23.95 7.90 16.04
N CYS A 5 -25.11 7.72 15.42
CA CYS A 5 -25.51 8.43 14.22
C CYS A 5 -27.00 8.80 14.30
N VAL A 6 -27.34 10.00 13.83
CA VAL A 6 -28.72 10.41 13.55
C VAL A 6 -28.92 10.33 12.04
N GLN A 7 -29.90 9.56 11.61
CA GLN A 7 -30.20 9.43 10.18
C GLN A 7 -31.71 9.59 9.95
N ARG A 8 -32.09 10.41 8.96
CA ARG A 8 -33.43 10.41 8.39
C ARG A 8 -33.58 9.17 7.51
N SER A 9 -34.66 8.40 7.67
CA SER A 9 -34.86 7.16 6.90
C SER A 9 -34.65 7.41 5.41
N PRO A 10 -33.70 6.70 4.74
CA PRO A 10 -33.74 6.54 3.30
C PRO A 10 -34.91 5.58 3.04
N THR A 11 -35.91 6.09 2.32
CA THR A 11 -36.98 5.35 1.63
C THR A 11 -37.10 3.86 2.01
N GLY A 12 -37.94 3.54 3.01
CA GLY A 12 -38.30 2.13 3.21
C GLY A 12 -39.08 1.75 4.45
N ARG A 13 -38.97 2.45 5.59
CA ARG A 13 -39.72 2.07 6.81
C ARG A 13 -40.23 3.30 7.56
N VAL A 14 -41.46 3.69 7.22
CA VAL A 14 -42.27 4.79 7.78
C VAL A 14 -41.83 6.21 7.38
N PRO A 15 -42.49 6.84 6.40
CA PRO A 15 -42.28 8.25 6.09
C PRO A 15 -42.51 9.14 7.32
N GLY A 16 -41.65 10.11 7.56
CA GLY A 16 -41.85 11.15 8.59
C GLY A 16 -41.32 10.87 10.00
N LYS A 17 -40.54 9.79 10.22
CA LYS A 17 -39.86 9.55 11.52
C LYS A 17 -38.34 9.74 11.43
N TYR A 18 -37.76 10.16 12.55
CA TYR A 18 -36.32 10.37 12.72
C TYR A 18 -35.75 9.32 13.66
N HIS A 19 -34.52 8.89 13.46
CA HIS A 19 -33.95 7.80 14.25
C HIS A 19 -32.56 8.13 14.78
N SER A 20 -32.31 7.69 16.01
CA SER A 20 -30.98 7.62 16.61
C SER A 20 -30.57 6.16 16.69
N TRP A 21 -29.39 5.86 16.15
CA TRP A 21 -28.80 4.54 16.22
C TRP A 21 -27.49 4.59 17.00
N ASN A 22 -27.42 3.76 18.04
CA ASN A 22 -26.25 3.57 18.88
C ASN A 22 -25.72 2.15 18.69
N ARG A 23 -24.40 2.00 18.60
CA ARG A 23 -23.72 0.70 18.62
C ARG A 23 -22.50 0.77 19.52
N TRP A 24 -22.42 -0.11 20.50
CA TRP A 24 -21.27 -0.17 21.40
C TRP A 24 -20.77 -1.59 21.60
N GLY A 25 -19.47 -1.72 21.80
CA GLY A 25 -18.85 -3.01 22.03
C GLY A 25 -17.34 -2.92 22.14
N ARG A 26 -16.73 -4.08 22.41
CA ARG A 26 -15.29 -4.24 22.33
C ARG A 26 -14.83 -4.07 20.87
N VAL A 27 -13.70 -3.41 20.69
CA VAL A 27 -13.04 -3.26 19.38
C VAL A 27 -12.75 -4.67 18.86
N GLY A 28 -13.20 -5.00 17.65
CA GLY A 28 -13.11 -6.36 17.07
C GLY A 28 -14.34 -7.24 17.23
N GLU A 29 -15.31 -6.86 18.07
CA GLU A 29 -16.52 -7.65 18.33
C GLU A 29 -17.80 -6.95 17.83
N SER A 30 -18.83 -7.73 17.53
CA SER A 30 -20.08 -7.19 16.96
C SER A 30 -20.81 -6.20 17.89
N GLY A 31 -20.65 -6.35 19.22
CA GLY A 31 -21.23 -5.45 20.20
C GLY A 31 -22.76 -5.50 20.27
N ALA A 32 -23.34 -4.58 21.05
CA ALA A 32 -24.78 -4.37 21.15
C ALA A 32 -25.21 -3.15 20.31
N THR A 33 -26.48 -3.13 19.90
CA THR A 33 -27.07 -1.98 19.18
C THR A 33 -28.35 -1.54 19.87
N LYS A 34 -28.67 -0.25 19.77
CA LYS A 34 -29.93 0.32 20.21
C LYS A 34 -30.45 1.31 19.18
N PHE A 35 -31.69 1.11 18.78
CA PHE A 35 -32.39 1.94 17.82
C PHE A 35 -33.54 2.65 18.54
N VAL A 36 -33.60 3.98 18.40
CA VAL A 36 -34.64 4.81 19.02
C VAL A 36 -35.28 5.66 17.92
N SER A 37 -36.61 5.74 17.92
CA SER A 37 -37.39 6.49 16.93
C SER A 37 -38.01 7.72 17.57
N PHE A 38 -38.05 8.81 16.81
CA PHE A 38 -38.56 10.12 17.21
C PHE A 38 -39.52 10.65 16.15
N THR A 39 -40.43 11.51 16.57
CA THR A 39 -41.44 12.12 15.68
C THR A 39 -40.93 13.40 15.02
N THR A 40 -39.95 14.09 15.61
CA THR A 40 -39.36 15.32 15.05
C THR A 40 -37.83 15.24 15.00
N PRO A 41 -37.17 15.99 14.10
CA PRO A 41 -35.71 16.02 14.03
C PRO A 41 -35.08 16.58 15.30
N GLU A 42 -35.69 17.58 15.93
CA GLU A 42 -35.17 18.26 17.12
C GLU A 42 -35.07 17.29 18.30
N GLN A 43 -36.04 16.39 18.46
CA GLN A 43 -35.99 15.35 19.49
C GLN A 43 -34.83 14.37 19.25
N ALA A 44 -34.60 13.98 17.99
CA ALA A 44 -33.51 13.09 17.62
C ALA A 44 -32.13 13.76 17.82
N ILE A 45 -31.99 15.03 17.45
CA ILE A 45 -30.79 15.84 17.66
C ILE A 45 -30.51 16.01 19.15
N LYS A 46 -31.51 16.41 19.96
CA LYS A 46 -31.34 16.57 21.41
C LYS A 46 -30.96 15.27 22.10
N ALA A 47 -31.55 14.15 21.70
CA ALA A 47 -31.20 12.83 22.23
C ALA A 47 -29.75 12.44 21.85
N PHE A 48 -29.32 12.79 20.64
CA PHE A 48 -27.95 12.61 20.20
C PHE A 48 -26.96 13.45 21.01
N GLU A 49 -27.18 14.76 21.10
CA GLU A 49 -26.32 15.70 21.82
C GLU A 49 -26.21 15.35 23.31
N SER A 50 -27.33 14.99 23.94
CA SER A 50 -27.36 14.55 25.33
C SER A 50 -26.49 13.32 25.53
N LYS A 51 -26.60 12.33 24.65
CA LYS A 51 -25.81 11.10 24.73
C LYS A 51 -24.33 11.36 24.45
N PHE A 52 -24.04 12.18 23.45
CA PHE A 52 -22.68 12.63 23.14
C PHE A 52 -22.04 13.28 24.38
N ARG A 53 -22.72 14.26 25.00
CA ARG A 53 -22.25 14.94 26.21
C ARG A 53 -22.10 14.00 27.41
N GLU A 54 -22.98 13.01 27.58
CA GLU A 54 -22.86 11.97 28.61
C GLU A 54 -21.54 11.19 28.45
N LYS A 55 -21.20 10.82 27.21
CA LYS A 55 -20.05 9.96 26.87
C LYS A 55 -18.73 10.71 26.82
N THR A 56 -18.72 11.94 26.29
CA THR A 56 -17.49 12.72 26.06
C THR A 56 -17.29 13.84 27.07
N SER A 57 -18.34 14.27 27.77
CA SER A 57 -18.35 15.48 28.60
C SER A 57 -17.97 16.77 27.84
N ASN A 58 -18.24 16.78 26.54
CA ASN A 58 -18.10 17.93 25.64
C ASN A 58 -19.45 18.27 24.99
N SER A 59 -19.63 19.51 24.53
CA SER A 59 -20.78 19.87 23.70
C SER A 59 -20.57 19.36 22.27
N TRP A 60 -21.65 18.99 21.58
CA TRP A 60 -21.57 18.61 20.16
C TRP A 60 -21.16 19.81 19.29
N GLU A 61 -21.66 21.01 19.58
CA GLU A 61 -21.34 22.23 18.81
C GLU A 61 -19.85 22.59 18.84
N SER A 62 -19.17 22.32 19.96
CA SER A 62 -17.73 22.60 20.12
C SER A 62 -16.84 21.40 19.85
N ALA A 63 -17.42 20.27 19.42
CA ALA A 63 -16.73 18.99 19.31
C ALA A 63 -15.60 18.99 18.27
N PHE A 64 -15.67 19.86 17.27
CA PHE A 64 -14.69 19.95 16.18
C PHE A 64 -13.77 21.17 16.28
N SER A 65 -14.05 22.09 17.21
CA SER A 65 -13.27 23.32 17.40
C SER A 65 -12.49 23.36 18.72
N ASP A 66 -13.04 22.82 19.81
CA ASP A 66 -12.42 22.85 21.16
C ASP A 66 -12.75 21.59 21.96
N PHE A 67 -12.46 20.41 21.40
CA PHE A 67 -12.67 19.14 22.11
C PHE A 67 -11.63 18.95 23.22
N LYS A 68 -12.09 18.75 24.46
CA LYS A 68 -11.23 18.51 25.62
C LYS A 68 -11.38 17.08 26.13
N PRO A 69 -10.39 16.20 25.89
CA PRO A 69 -10.38 14.86 26.45
C PRO A 69 -10.50 14.91 27.98
N ARG A 70 -11.37 14.07 28.56
CA ARG A 70 -11.51 13.92 30.01
C ARG A 70 -11.21 12.50 30.45
N LYS A 71 -10.57 12.34 31.59
CA LYS A 71 -10.25 11.03 32.17
C LYS A 71 -11.51 10.19 32.33
N GLY A 72 -11.48 8.95 31.84
CA GLY A 72 -12.61 8.01 31.90
C GLY A 72 -13.77 8.33 30.94
N LYS A 73 -13.63 9.32 30.06
CA LYS A 73 -14.62 9.67 29.03
C LYS A 73 -14.11 9.29 27.65
N TYR A 74 -15.05 9.14 26.72
CA TYR A 74 -14.74 8.82 25.33
C TYR A 74 -14.09 10.02 24.64
N ILE A 75 -13.12 9.74 23.77
CA ILE A 75 -12.55 10.73 22.86
C ILE A 75 -13.18 10.60 21.48
N ILE A 76 -13.23 11.70 20.73
CA ILE A 76 -13.59 11.65 19.32
C ILE A 76 -12.41 11.09 18.54
N VAL A 77 -12.72 10.15 17.66
CA VAL A 77 -11.87 9.76 16.55
C VAL A 77 -12.52 10.39 15.32
N GLU A 78 -11.84 11.37 14.72
CA GLU A 78 -12.35 12.12 13.56
C GLU A 78 -12.50 11.21 12.34
N THR A 79 -13.53 11.47 11.53
CA THR A 79 -13.86 10.62 10.41
C THR A 79 -14.44 11.41 9.26
N ASP A 80 -14.03 11.14 8.02
CA ASP A 80 -14.61 11.74 6.82
C ASP A 80 -16.00 11.11 6.54
N ASP A 81 -17.01 11.92 6.22
CA ASP A 81 -18.41 11.71 6.63
C ASP A 81 -19.34 10.78 5.79
N ALA A 82 -20.49 10.47 6.40
CA ALA A 82 -21.78 9.97 5.86
C ALA A 82 -21.91 8.49 5.41
N GLY A 83 -22.09 7.57 6.38
CA GLY A 83 -22.57 6.22 6.06
C GLY A 83 -22.60 5.27 7.26
N GLY A 84 -23.79 5.08 7.84
CA GLY A 84 -24.02 4.07 8.88
C GLY A 84 -23.93 2.64 8.31
N GLY A 85 -23.08 1.82 8.93
CA GLY A 85 -22.91 0.38 8.65
C GLY A 85 -21.47 0.00 9.03
N GLY A 86 -21.21 -0.67 10.15
CA GLY A 86 -21.52 -2.09 10.27
C GLY A 86 -20.22 -2.92 10.20
N GLY A 87 -19.49 -3.10 11.31
CA GLY A 87 -18.62 -4.28 11.50
C GLY A 87 -17.10 -4.08 11.56
N ALA A 88 -16.57 -2.87 11.45
CA ALA A 88 -15.12 -2.66 11.54
C ALA A 88 -14.61 -2.78 12.99
N PRO A 89 -13.61 -3.65 13.26
CA PRO A 89 -12.84 -3.61 14.50
C PRO A 89 -12.25 -2.22 14.72
N MET A 90 -11.69 -1.66 13.65
CA MET A 90 -10.98 -0.40 13.66
C MET A 90 -11.95 0.71 13.26
N GLY A 91 -12.22 1.65 14.16
CA GLY A 91 -12.90 2.90 13.78
C GLY A 91 -12.12 3.64 12.69
N LYS A 92 -12.80 4.55 11.98
CA LYS A 92 -12.34 5.25 10.79
C LYS A 92 -10.97 5.94 11.01
N LEU A 93 -9.87 5.31 10.60
CA LEU A 93 -8.50 5.79 10.71
C LEU A 93 -8.22 6.68 9.50
N THR A 94 -7.97 7.97 9.74
CA THR A 94 -7.52 8.93 8.72
C THR A 94 -6.01 9.15 8.80
N ALA A 95 -5.39 9.71 7.76
CA ALA A 95 -3.98 10.09 7.81
C ALA A 95 -3.71 11.10 8.94
N ALA A 96 -4.66 12.00 9.21
CA ALA A 96 -4.60 12.94 10.34
C ALA A 96 -4.68 12.21 11.68
N GLN A 97 -5.53 11.18 11.80
CA GLN A 97 -5.60 10.35 13.00
C GLN A 97 -4.31 9.56 13.24
N ILE A 98 -3.68 9.04 12.18
CA ILE A 98 -2.35 8.42 12.26
C ILE A 98 -1.31 9.42 12.76
N ALA A 99 -1.32 10.65 12.24
CA ALA A 99 -0.40 11.69 12.69
C ALA A 99 -0.61 12.04 14.18
N LYS A 100 -1.88 12.10 14.65
CA LYS A 100 -2.20 12.26 16.08
C LYS A 100 -1.65 11.09 16.91
N GLY A 101 -1.77 9.86 16.44
CA GLY A 101 -1.18 8.68 17.08
C GLY A 101 0.35 8.73 17.15
N GLN A 102 1.00 9.10 16.05
CA GLN A 102 2.46 9.25 15.97
C GLN A 102 2.96 10.29 16.98
N ALA A 103 2.27 11.43 17.10
CA ALA A 103 2.63 12.45 18.09
C ALA A 103 2.57 11.96 19.54
N VAL A 104 1.71 10.98 19.85
CA VAL A 104 1.69 10.34 21.18
C VAL A 104 2.86 9.37 21.34
N LEU A 105 3.21 8.60 20.30
CA LEU A 105 4.39 7.73 20.31
C LEU A 105 5.68 8.53 20.51
N ASP A 106 5.81 9.70 19.89
CA ASP A 106 6.98 10.58 20.07
C ASP A 106 7.08 11.07 21.53
N LYS A 107 5.95 11.36 22.18
CA LYS A 107 5.91 11.67 23.62
C LYS A 107 6.33 10.47 24.47
N ILE A 108 5.90 9.25 24.10
CA ILE A 108 6.34 8.02 24.77
C ILE A 108 7.86 7.84 24.62
N GLU A 109 8.44 8.11 23.45
CA GLU A 109 9.88 8.03 23.25
C GLU A 109 10.66 8.95 24.21
N VAL A 110 10.19 10.18 24.38
CA VAL A 110 10.78 11.14 25.33
C VAL A 110 10.57 10.67 26.77
N ALA A 111 9.40 10.13 27.09
CA ALA A 111 9.05 9.64 28.42
C ALA A 111 9.85 8.40 28.82
N LEU A 112 10.20 7.51 27.89
CA LEU A 112 11.05 6.34 28.13
C LEU A 112 12.47 6.72 28.59
N LYS A 113 12.96 7.90 28.20
CA LYS A 113 14.27 8.42 28.59
C LYS A 113 14.26 9.06 30.00
N LYS A 114 13.09 9.28 30.60
CA LYS A 114 12.90 9.92 31.91
C LYS A 114 12.41 8.91 32.97
N LYS A 115 12.97 8.94 34.19
CA LYS A 115 12.48 8.15 35.32
C LYS A 115 11.19 8.76 35.88
N GLY A 116 10.16 7.94 36.13
CA GLY A 116 8.90 8.36 36.77
C GLY A 116 7.81 8.89 35.83
N SER A 117 7.98 8.73 34.52
CA SER A 117 6.99 9.17 33.51
C SER A 117 5.73 8.30 33.52
N ASP A 118 4.55 8.90 33.31
CA ASP A 118 3.28 8.17 33.20
C ASP A 118 3.12 7.52 31.81
N LEU A 119 3.89 6.45 31.58
CA LEU A 119 3.84 5.65 30.36
C LEU A 119 2.49 4.92 30.20
N ASP A 120 1.80 4.64 31.30
CA ASP A 120 0.51 3.95 31.30
C ASP A 120 -0.60 4.87 30.76
N GLU A 121 -0.60 6.15 31.14
CA GLU A 121 -1.52 7.15 30.58
C GLU A 121 -1.24 7.42 29.10
N LEU A 122 0.02 7.62 28.71
CA LEU A 122 0.39 7.86 27.31
C LEU A 122 0.04 6.66 26.42
N SER A 123 0.28 5.43 26.90
CA SER A 123 -0.10 4.22 26.18
C SER A 123 -1.62 4.11 26.02
N SER A 124 -2.37 4.45 27.06
CA SER A 124 -3.84 4.47 27.02
C SER A 124 -4.36 5.52 26.03
N GLN A 125 -3.72 6.69 25.97
CA GLN A 125 -4.03 7.73 25.00
C GLN A 125 -3.78 7.23 23.56
N TYR A 126 -2.65 6.58 23.32
CA TYR A 126 -2.32 6.00 22.02
C TYR A 126 -3.36 4.97 21.56
N PHE A 127 -3.67 3.97 22.39
CA PHE A 127 -4.66 2.92 22.04
C PHE A 127 -6.10 3.44 21.95
N SER A 128 -6.37 4.63 22.47
CA SER A 128 -7.67 5.30 22.29
C SER A 128 -7.76 6.00 20.93
N LEU A 129 -6.64 6.53 20.43
CA LEU A 129 -6.57 7.20 19.13
C LEU A 129 -6.44 6.21 17.98
N ILE A 130 -5.64 5.17 18.17
CA ILE A 130 -5.35 4.16 17.15
C ILE A 130 -6.08 2.88 17.55
N PRO A 131 -7.07 2.43 16.78
CA PRO A 131 -7.84 1.23 17.13
C PRO A 131 -6.97 -0.02 17.07
N HIS A 132 -7.07 -0.86 18.10
CA HIS A 132 -6.34 -2.13 18.20
C HIS A 132 -7.27 -3.24 18.67
N ASP A 133 -7.16 -4.41 18.06
CA ASP A 133 -7.82 -5.62 18.54
C ASP A 133 -6.89 -6.42 19.46
N PHE A 134 -7.10 -6.29 20.78
CA PHE A 134 -6.38 -7.07 21.79
C PHE A 134 -7.10 -8.37 22.17
N GLY A 135 -8.17 -8.74 21.45
CA GLY A 135 -9.11 -9.76 21.89
C GLY A 135 -9.57 -9.45 23.31
N ARG A 136 -9.66 -10.47 24.18
CA ARG A 136 -10.04 -10.30 25.60
C ARG A 136 -8.93 -9.80 26.53
N LYS A 137 -7.68 -9.70 26.05
CA LYS A 137 -6.54 -9.26 26.86
C LYS A 137 -6.56 -7.75 27.08
N ARG A 138 -5.97 -7.30 28.18
CA ARG A 138 -5.78 -5.87 28.43
C ARG A 138 -4.68 -5.35 27.48
N PRO A 139 -4.82 -4.14 26.92
CA PRO A 139 -3.75 -3.50 26.18
C PRO A 139 -2.47 -3.46 27.01
N THR A 140 -1.35 -3.91 26.42
CA THR A 140 -0.06 -3.86 27.08
C THR A 140 0.50 -2.45 26.99
N SER A 141 0.89 -1.87 28.12
CA SER A 141 1.53 -0.56 28.16
C SER A 141 2.88 -0.56 27.44
N ILE A 142 3.15 0.49 26.67
CA ILE A 142 4.34 0.67 25.85
C ILE A 142 5.48 1.14 26.76
N LYS A 143 6.20 0.17 27.35
CA LYS A 143 7.26 0.42 28.35
C LYS A 143 8.68 0.14 27.86
N THR A 144 8.84 -0.38 26.65
CA THR A 144 10.15 -0.72 26.08
C THR A 144 10.33 -0.05 24.72
N ALA A 145 11.58 0.20 24.35
CA ALA A 145 11.93 0.72 23.03
C ALA A 145 11.42 -0.20 21.91
N ASP A 146 11.52 -1.52 22.10
CA ASP A 146 11.03 -2.51 21.14
C ASP A 146 9.51 -2.41 20.91
N LEU A 147 8.70 -2.23 21.97
CA LEU A 147 7.26 -2.09 21.84
C LEU A 147 6.89 -0.77 21.16
N LEU A 148 7.62 0.31 21.47
CA LEU A 148 7.44 1.61 20.82
C LEU A 148 7.72 1.53 19.32
N GLU A 149 8.87 0.95 18.95
CA GLU A 149 9.26 0.77 17.54
C GLU A 149 8.21 -0.07 16.80
N GLN A 150 7.69 -1.15 17.40
CA GLN A 150 6.59 -1.93 16.81
C GLN A 150 5.34 -1.09 16.53
N GLN A 151 4.94 -0.20 17.45
CA GLN A 151 3.77 0.66 17.24
C GLN A 151 4.02 1.75 16.19
N GLN A 152 5.23 2.29 16.11
CA GLN A 152 5.59 3.26 15.07
C GLN A 152 5.58 2.62 13.68
N GLU A 153 6.05 1.38 13.58
CA GLU A 153 6.10 0.63 12.32
C GLU A 153 4.71 0.19 11.85
N LEU A 154 3.82 -0.15 12.79
CA LEU A 154 2.39 -0.34 12.52
C LEU A 154 1.76 0.89 11.86
N LEU A 155 2.01 2.10 12.41
CA LEU A 155 1.50 3.34 11.81
C LEU A 155 2.07 3.59 10.40
N LYS A 156 3.35 3.28 10.19
CA LYS A 156 3.99 3.38 8.86
C LYS A 156 3.36 2.40 7.87
N PHE A 157 3.10 1.17 8.27
CA PHE A 157 2.38 0.20 7.44
C PHE A 157 0.96 0.69 7.12
N TYR A 158 0.26 1.27 8.09
CA TYR A 158 -1.08 1.83 7.90
C TYR A 158 -1.08 2.91 6.81
N LEU A 159 -0.06 3.77 6.79
CA LEU A 159 0.14 4.77 5.74
C LEU A 159 0.39 4.14 4.36
N ARG A 160 1.12 3.02 4.28
CA ARG A 160 1.39 2.33 3.01
C ARG A 160 0.18 1.58 2.45
N MET A 161 -0.62 0.98 3.33
CA MET A 161 -1.77 0.16 2.94
C MET A 161 -3.00 0.98 2.58
N GLY A 162 -3.32 2.03 3.35
CA GLY A 162 -4.65 2.63 3.35
C GLY A 162 -4.84 3.95 2.57
N PHE A 163 -3.76 4.70 2.31
CA PHE A 163 -3.83 6.11 1.89
C PHE A 163 -3.08 6.43 0.59
N GLU A 164 -2.90 5.44 -0.28
CA GLU A 164 -2.35 5.73 -1.60
C GLU A 164 -3.34 6.56 -2.42
N GLU A 165 -2.80 7.62 -3.02
CA GLU A 165 -3.49 8.39 -4.05
C GLU A 165 -3.85 7.46 -5.21
N VAL A 166 -5.15 7.41 -5.52
CA VAL A 166 -5.69 6.60 -6.62
C VAL A 166 -5.02 7.05 -7.92
N GLU A 167 -4.43 6.09 -8.64
CA GLU A 167 -3.69 6.35 -9.86
C GLU A 167 -4.60 6.98 -10.93
N SER A 168 -4.07 7.97 -11.66
CA SER A 168 -4.80 8.59 -12.75
C SER A 168 -4.97 7.58 -13.89
N SER A 169 -6.12 7.57 -14.55
CA SER A 169 -6.41 6.67 -15.68
C SER A 169 -5.65 7.01 -16.96
N ALA A 170 -4.71 7.95 -16.92
CA ALA A 170 -3.90 8.30 -18.08
C ALA A 170 -2.97 7.14 -18.42
N ALA A 171 -2.88 6.76 -19.69
CA ALA A 171 -1.89 5.81 -20.16
C ALA A 171 -0.51 6.45 -20.01
N ILE A 172 0.23 6.06 -18.97
CA ILE A 172 1.59 6.52 -18.73
C ILE A 172 2.56 5.54 -19.38
N SER A 173 3.60 6.03 -20.05
CA SER A 173 4.63 5.15 -20.63
C SER A 173 5.46 4.45 -19.53
N PRO A 174 6.01 3.26 -19.77
CA PRO A 174 6.95 2.61 -18.86
C PRO A 174 8.16 3.49 -18.49
N VAL A 175 8.77 3.20 -17.34
CA VAL A 175 10.03 3.84 -16.93
C VAL A 175 11.18 2.99 -17.47
N GLU A 176 12.02 3.58 -18.31
CA GLU A 176 13.14 2.91 -18.96
C GLU A 176 14.50 3.36 -18.39
N GLY A 177 15.55 2.59 -18.69
CA GLY A 177 16.93 2.93 -18.36
C GLY A 177 17.37 2.65 -16.92
N VAL A 178 16.46 2.26 -16.02
CA VAL A 178 16.83 1.95 -14.62
C VAL A 178 17.77 0.75 -14.54
N MET A 179 17.47 -0.33 -15.28
CA MET A 179 18.24 -1.59 -15.22
C MET A 179 19.61 -1.51 -15.91
N GLU A 180 19.80 -0.55 -16.81
CA GLU A 180 21.06 -0.26 -17.50
C GLU A 180 22.09 0.40 -16.58
N LEU A 181 21.65 0.95 -15.45
CA LEU A 181 22.54 1.54 -14.46
C LEU A 181 23.33 0.47 -13.72
N PRO A 182 24.60 0.76 -13.37
CA PRO A 182 25.34 -0.09 -12.45
C PRO A 182 24.64 -0.12 -11.08
N VAL A 183 24.68 -1.27 -10.41
CA VAL A 183 24.16 -1.39 -9.03
C VAL A 183 24.95 -0.42 -8.14
N PRO A 184 24.28 0.49 -7.41
CA PRO A 184 24.95 1.38 -6.47
C PRO A 184 25.83 0.63 -5.48
N SER A 185 26.95 1.25 -5.10
CA SER A 185 27.91 0.65 -4.18
C SER A 185 27.36 0.50 -2.76
N SER A 186 26.50 1.43 -2.34
CA SER A 186 25.85 1.48 -1.01
C SER A 186 24.44 2.04 -1.07
N LEU A 187 23.68 1.92 0.04
CA LEU A 187 22.41 2.61 0.18
C LEU A 187 22.58 4.14 0.19
N ASP A 188 23.67 4.63 0.79
CA ASP A 188 23.98 6.06 0.88
C ASP A 188 24.15 6.69 -0.51
N ASP A 189 24.88 6.05 -1.43
CA ASP A 189 25.00 6.49 -2.83
C ASP A 189 23.64 6.47 -3.54
N ALA A 190 22.82 5.48 -3.23
CA ALA A 190 21.52 5.31 -3.87
C ALA A 190 20.44 6.30 -3.40
N ALA A 191 20.45 6.67 -2.10
CA ALA A 191 19.31 7.28 -1.44
C ALA A 191 19.55 8.69 -0.85
N THR A 192 20.81 9.11 -0.61
CA THR A 192 21.11 10.37 0.10
C THR A 192 20.46 11.60 -0.54
N ALA A 193 20.38 11.63 -1.87
CA ALA A 193 19.81 12.76 -2.61
C ALA A 193 18.27 12.80 -2.62
N VAL A 194 17.60 11.73 -2.19
CA VAL A 194 16.15 11.57 -2.36
C VAL A 194 15.38 11.35 -1.06
N VAL A 195 16.07 11.16 0.06
CA VAL A 195 15.44 11.07 1.39
C VAL A 195 15.53 12.39 2.14
N LYS A 196 14.55 12.63 3.02
CA LYS A 196 14.50 13.84 3.87
C LYS A 196 15.45 13.78 5.05
N SER A 197 15.74 12.58 5.58
CA SER A 197 16.59 12.38 6.75
C SER A 197 17.65 11.31 6.50
N LYS A 198 18.91 11.65 6.76
CA LYS A 198 20.03 10.69 6.73
C LYS A 198 19.93 9.65 7.85
N ASP A 199 19.19 9.93 8.91
CA ASP A 199 19.04 8.98 10.02
C ASP A 199 18.21 7.77 9.61
N SER A 200 17.26 7.94 8.68
CA SER A 200 16.53 6.81 8.08
C SER A 200 17.45 5.88 7.28
N ILE A 201 18.45 6.43 6.57
CA ILE A 201 19.47 5.63 5.87
C ILE A 201 20.32 4.86 6.88
N LYS A 202 20.83 5.54 7.92
CA LYS A 202 21.65 4.91 8.97
C LYS A 202 20.90 3.77 9.67
N ALA A 203 19.65 4.01 10.06
CA ALA A 203 18.80 3.00 10.69
C ALA A 203 18.56 1.79 9.75
N SER A 204 18.29 2.07 8.47
CA SER A 204 18.09 1.03 7.45
C SER A 204 19.35 0.21 7.20
N ASN A 205 20.53 0.83 7.13
CA ASN A 205 21.81 0.16 7.00
C ASN A 205 22.10 -0.74 8.21
N LYS A 206 21.93 -0.22 9.43
CA LYS A 206 22.09 -1.00 10.66
C LYS A 206 21.21 -2.24 10.64
N LYS A 207 19.92 -2.08 10.31
CA LYS A 207 18.99 -3.20 10.26
C LYS A 207 19.28 -4.16 9.11
N GLY A 208 19.68 -3.62 7.97
CA GLY A 208 20.11 -4.40 6.80
C GLY A 208 21.26 -5.34 7.13
N ALA A 209 22.25 -4.88 7.91
CA ALA A 209 23.35 -5.72 8.39
C ALA A 209 22.87 -6.86 9.31
N GLU A 210 21.91 -6.59 10.21
CA GLU A 210 21.31 -7.63 11.06
C GLU A 210 20.56 -8.69 10.26
N LEU A 211 19.79 -8.28 9.25
CA LEU A 211 19.01 -9.17 8.39
C LEU A 211 19.90 -9.97 7.44
N ALA A 212 20.96 -9.36 6.92
CA ALA A 212 21.96 -10.03 6.09
C ALA A 212 22.63 -11.20 6.82
N LYS A 213 22.95 -11.04 8.10
CA LYS A 213 23.53 -12.14 8.90
C LYS A 213 22.59 -13.35 9.00
N LYS A 214 21.28 -13.11 9.02
CA LYS A 214 20.26 -14.16 9.15
C LYS A 214 19.73 -14.66 7.81
N GLN A 215 20.10 -14.01 6.70
CA GLN A 215 19.51 -14.23 5.38
C GLN A 215 17.96 -14.27 5.44
N ALA A 216 17.41 -13.23 6.07
CA ALA A 216 15.99 -13.13 6.35
C ALA A 216 15.14 -13.15 5.05
N GLY A 217 13.97 -13.77 5.09
CA GLY A 217 13.12 -13.92 3.89
C GLY A 217 13.55 -15.02 2.92
N LYS A 218 14.58 -15.82 3.27
CA LYS A 218 15.04 -16.99 2.49
C LYS A 218 15.34 -16.62 1.02
N PRO A 219 16.25 -15.68 0.78
CA PRO A 219 16.52 -15.21 -0.58
C PRO A 219 17.06 -16.33 -1.48
N LYS A 220 16.78 -16.25 -2.78
CA LYS A 220 17.22 -17.20 -3.80
C LYS A 220 18.74 -17.22 -3.96
N ARG A 221 19.39 -16.10 -3.65
CA ARG A 221 20.84 -15.94 -3.57
C ARG A 221 21.21 -15.19 -2.29
N LYS A 222 22.48 -15.27 -1.90
CA LYS A 222 22.98 -14.47 -0.77
C LYS A 222 22.72 -12.99 -1.05
N MET A 223 22.00 -12.35 -0.15
CA MET A 223 21.77 -10.90 -0.17
C MET A 223 22.78 -10.21 0.73
N THR A 224 23.23 -9.05 0.27
CA THR A 224 24.14 -8.12 0.91
C THR A 224 23.39 -7.18 1.86
N GLU A 225 24.13 -6.52 2.75
CA GLU A 225 23.57 -5.58 3.72
C GLU A 225 22.81 -4.42 3.05
N LYS A 226 23.36 -3.89 1.94
CA LYS A 226 22.73 -2.79 1.19
C LYS A 226 21.41 -3.18 0.53
N GLU A 227 21.26 -4.44 0.12
CA GLU A 227 20.02 -4.91 -0.51
C GLU A 227 18.91 -5.02 0.54
N TYR A 228 19.21 -5.57 1.72
CA TYR A 228 18.28 -5.52 2.84
C TYR A 228 17.96 -4.08 3.25
N ALA A 229 18.98 -3.22 3.36
CA ALA A 229 18.80 -1.83 3.75
C ALA A 229 17.91 -1.06 2.75
N ALA A 230 17.97 -1.35 1.46
CA ALA A 230 17.10 -0.74 0.45
C ALA A 230 15.62 -1.08 0.68
N ILE A 231 15.30 -2.34 1.01
CA ILE A 231 13.94 -2.77 1.38
C ILE A 231 13.52 -2.09 2.67
N MET A 232 14.38 -2.08 3.70
CA MET A 232 14.11 -1.43 4.99
C MET A 232 13.81 0.06 4.83
N LEU A 233 14.54 0.77 3.96
CA LEU A 233 14.32 2.19 3.72
C LEU A 233 12.93 2.43 3.11
N TYR A 234 12.50 1.59 2.17
CA TYR A 234 11.15 1.65 1.60
C TYR A 234 10.08 1.44 2.69
N THR A 235 10.21 0.35 3.44
CA THR A 235 9.22 -0.07 4.45
C THR A 235 9.22 0.83 5.68
N SER A 236 10.27 1.64 5.91
CA SER A 236 10.29 2.66 6.97
C SER A 236 9.44 3.90 6.64
N ASN A 237 8.82 3.94 5.46
CA ASN A 237 8.08 5.08 4.92
C ASN A 237 8.95 6.33 4.62
N ALA A 238 10.28 6.23 4.73
CA ALA A 238 11.20 7.35 4.55
C ALA A 238 11.31 7.85 3.10
N ILE A 239 11.10 6.95 2.13
CA ILE A 239 11.15 7.23 0.69
C ILE A 239 9.84 6.89 -0.03
N TYR A 240 9.05 5.98 0.56
CA TYR A 240 7.80 5.45 0.03
C TYR A 240 6.90 6.50 -0.62
N LYS A 241 6.51 7.54 0.14
CA LYS A 241 5.49 8.50 -0.29
C LYS A 241 5.95 9.26 -1.54
N ASP A 242 7.14 9.85 -1.45
CA ASP A 242 7.67 10.72 -2.49
C ASP A 242 8.06 9.90 -3.75
N LEU A 243 8.57 8.67 -3.57
CA LEU A 243 8.90 7.76 -4.66
C LEU A 243 7.65 7.29 -5.41
N ASN A 244 6.63 6.79 -4.70
CA ASN A 244 5.41 6.30 -5.34
C ASN A 244 4.63 7.44 -6.00
N GLN A 245 4.71 8.66 -5.45
CA GLN A 245 4.18 9.85 -6.14
C GLN A 245 4.91 10.09 -7.46
N ALA A 246 6.24 10.04 -7.48
CA ALA A 246 7.03 10.23 -8.71
C ALA A 246 6.82 9.12 -9.74
N LEU A 247 6.63 7.86 -9.29
CA LEU A 247 6.32 6.71 -10.15
C LEU A 247 4.94 6.82 -10.80
N ARG A 248 3.99 7.51 -10.16
CA ARG A 248 2.63 7.74 -10.69
C ARG A 248 2.51 9.00 -11.53
N ASP A 249 3.54 9.84 -11.55
CA ASP A 249 3.50 11.10 -12.26
C ASP A 249 3.64 10.88 -13.77
N ASN A 250 2.80 11.56 -14.55
CA ASN A 250 2.86 11.55 -16.01
C ASN A 250 4.20 12.10 -16.52
N ASN A 251 4.83 13.01 -15.76
CA ASN A 251 6.15 13.52 -16.07
C ASN A 251 7.25 12.56 -15.57
N ARG A 252 7.68 11.63 -16.44
CA ARG A 252 8.74 10.64 -16.17
C ARG A 252 10.12 11.23 -15.83
N SER A 253 10.36 12.52 -16.06
CA SER A 253 11.60 13.15 -15.58
C SER A 253 11.67 13.21 -14.04
N LYS A 254 10.51 13.27 -13.35
CA LYS A 254 10.47 13.36 -11.88
C LYS A 254 10.96 12.10 -11.19
N VAL A 255 10.82 10.93 -11.83
CA VAL A 255 11.30 9.67 -11.27
C VAL A 255 12.82 9.48 -11.47
N LYS A 256 13.45 10.18 -12.43
CA LYS A 256 14.88 10.03 -12.74
C LYS A 256 15.80 10.23 -11.55
N LYS A 257 15.47 11.14 -10.64
CA LYS A 257 16.26 11.36 -9.41
C LYS A 257 16.29 10.14 -8.47
N TYR A 258 15.32 9.22 -8.60
CA TYR A 258 15.24 7.99 -7.81
C TYR A 258 15.88 6.78 -8.52
N PHE A 259 16.45 6.93 -9.73
CA PHE A 259 16.93 5.79 -10.52
C PHE A 259 18.00 4.95 -9.82
N LYS A 260 18.96 5.59 -9.14
CA LYS A 260 19.95 4.85 -8.34
C LYS A 260 19.28 3.99 -7.27
N TYR A 261 18.34 4.59 -6.52
CA TYR A 261 17.57 3.86 -5.52
C TYR A 261 16.74 2.72 -6.12
N LEU A 262 16.02 2.97 -7.21
CA LEU A 262 15.22 1.96 -7.91
C LEU A 262 16.09 0.81 -8.44
N ARG A 263 17.27 1.10 -9.00
CA ARG A 263 18.22 0.06 -9.45
C ARG A 263 18.64 -0.86 -8.31
N LEU A 264 18.98 -0.30 -7.14
CA LEU A 264 19.32 -1.07 -5.95
C LEU A 264 18.11 -1.83 -5.41
N PHE A 265 16.93 -1.20 -5.40
CA PHE A 265 15.69 -1.81 -4.91
C PHE A 265 15.26 -3.00 -5.78
N PHE A 266 15.34 -2.89 -7.11
CA PHE A 266 15.07 -4.01 -8.02
C PHE A 266 16.03 -5.17 -7.82
N GLU A 267 17.32 -4.90 -7.67
CA GLU A 267 18.31 -5.92 -7.34
C GLU A 267 17.93 -6.68 -6.04
N SER A 268 17.48 -5.92 -5.04
CA SER A 268 17.06 -6.45 -3.74
C SER A 268 15.80 -7.31 -3.85
N MET A 269 14.80 -6.82 -4.59
CA MET A 269 13.53 -7.50 -4.82
C MET A 269 13.69 -8.78 -5.65
N ASP A 270 14.60 -8.79 -6.63
CA ASP A 270 14.88 -9.95 -7.48
C ASP A 270 15.60 -11.06 -6.73
N ALA A 271 16.34 -10.74 -5.67
CA ALA A 271 16.94 -11.74 -4.81
C ALA A 271 15.91 -12.48 -3.95
N LEU A 272 14.77 -11.88 -3.62
CA LEU A 272 13.71 -12.51 -2.83
C LEU A 272 12.89 -13.53 -3.65
N PRO A 273 12.39 -14.62 -3.03
CA PRO A 273 11.53 -15.59 -3.73
C PRO A 273 10.24 -14.94 -4.18
N LYS A 274 9.90 -15.14 -5.46
CA LYS A 274 8.63 -14.70 -6.05
C LYS A 274 7.60 -15.80 -5.85
N GLN A 275 6.43 -15.46 -5.33
CA GLN A 275 5.42 -16.44 -4.94
C GLN A 275 4.09 -16.18 -5.61
N LYS A 276 3.49 -17.26 -6.13
CA LYS A 276 2.07 -17.27 -6.53
C LYS A 276 1.23 -17.30 -5.26
N ARG A 277 0.52 -16.22 -4.95
CA ARG A 277 -0.34 -16.15 -3.77
C ARG A 277 -1.44 -15.12 -3.92
N LYS A 278 -2.51 -15.36 -3.18
CA LYS A 278 -3.60 -14.38 -3.01
C LYS A 278 -3.17 -13.35 -1.97
N LEU A 279 -3.31 -12.08 -2.33
CA LEU A 279 -3.01 -10.93 -1.51
C LEU A 279 -4.25 -10.04 -1.41
N TRP A 280 -4.30 -9.22 -0.36
CA TRP A 280 -5.35 -8.26 -0.14
C TRP A 280 -4.77 -6.88 0.15
N ARG A 281 -5.49 -5.85 -0.28
CA ARG A 281 -5.20 -4.45 -0.03
C ARG A 281 -6.50 -3.72 0.29
N GLY A 282 -6.55 -3.04 1.43
CA GLY A 282 -7.71 -2.26 1.85
C GLY A 282 -7.46 -0.77 1.66
N LEU A 283 -8.32 -0.10 0.90
CA LEU A 283 -8.21 1.31 0.56
C LEU A 283 -9.39 2.11 1.11
N SER A 284 -9.09 3.33 1.58
CA SER A 284 -10.05 4.31 2.10
C SER A 284 -10.84 5.06 1.02
N VAL A 285 -11.12 4.44 -0.13
CA VAL A 285 -11.71 5.12 -1.29
C VAL A 285 -12.64 4.19 -2.07
N ASP A 286 -13.69 4.74 -2.67
CA ASP A 286 -14.59 4.04 -3.60
C ASP A 286 -13.96 3.95 -4.99
N LEU A 287 -13.57 2.76 -5.41
CA LEU A 287 -13.07 2.51 -6.76
C LEU A 287 -14.12 1.90 -7.68
N HIS A 288 -15.36 1.71 -7.22
CA HIS A 288 -16.37 0.98 -8.00
C HIS A 288 -16.64 1.62 -9.36
N LYS A 289 -16.74 2.95 -9.39
CA LYS A 289 -16.99 3.74 -10.61
C LYS A 289 -15.70 4.21 -11.29
N ASN A 290 -14.52 3.84 -10.79
CA ASN A 290 -13.27 4.25 -11.40
C ASN A 290 -13.08 3.52 -12.75
N PRO A 291 -12.92 4.24 -13.88
CA PRO A 291 -12.75 3.64 -15.20
C PRO A 291 -11.59 2.65 -15.30
N GLN A 292 -10.53 2.84 -14.51
CA GLN A 292 -9.34 1.98 -14.47
C GLN A 292 -9.68 0.55 -14.01
N TYR A 293 -10.71 0.40 -13.18
CA TYR A 293 -11.14 -0.87 -12.61
C TYR A 293 -12.38 -1.44 -13.33
N LYS A 294 -12.52 -1.16 -14.63
CA LYS A 294 -13.54 -1.78 -15.46
C LYS A 294 -13.23 -3.26 -15.66
N VAL A 295 -14.21 -4.13 -15.38
CA VAL A 295 -14.08 -5.58 -15.55
C VAL A 295 -13.66 -5.93 -16.98
N GLY A 296 -12.68 -6.82 -17.11
CA GLY A 296 -12.07 -7.22 -18.37
C GLY A 296 -10.93 -6.30 -18.84
N GLY A 297 -10.81 -5.10 -18.27
CA GLY A 297 -9.69 -4.19 -18.51
C GLY A 297 -8.40 -4.61 -17.79
N THR A 298 -7.31 -3.94 -18.14
CA THR A 298 -6.01 -4.07 -17.48
C THR A 298 -5.66 -2.76 -16.78
N VAL A 299 -5.26 -2.85 -15.53
CA VAL A 299 -4.70 -1.75 -14.73
C VAL A 299 -3.22 -2.00 -14.50
N VAL A 300 -2.40 -0.97 -14.59
CA VAL A 300 -0.97 -1.04 -14.25
C VAL A 300 -0.78 -0.30 -12.93
N TRP A 301 -0.22 -0.98 -11.93
CA TRP A 301 0.19 -0.35 -10.67
C TRP A 301 1.61 0.17 -10.82
N TRP A 302 1.75 1.48 -11.04
CA TRP A 302 3.05 2.11 -11.31
C TRP A 302 3.91 2.29 -10.07
N GLY A 303 3.30 2.46 -8.90
CA GLY A 303 4.02 2.49 -7.63
C GLY A 303 4.45 1.09 -7.17
N ILE A 304 5.41 1.02 -6.25
CA ILE A 304 5.66 -0.21 -5.50
C ILE A 304 4.44 -0.44 -4.58
N SER A 305 3.76 -1.58 -4.70
CA SER A 305 2.51 -1.81 -3.97
C SER A 305 2.70 -2.72 -2.78
N SER A 306 2.42 -2.21 -1.58
CA SER A 306 2.32 -3.04 -0.37
C SER A 306 0.98 -3.78 -0.34
N CYS A 307 0.99 -5.06 -0.03
CA CYS A 307 -0.22 -5.86 0.19
C CYS A 307 -0.03 -6.73 1.41
N THR A 308 -1.12 -7.26 1.97
CA THR A 308 -1.06 -8.26 3.05
C THR A 308 -1.60 -9.59 2.55
N SER A 309 -1.05 -10.68 3.08
CA SER A 309 -1.63 -12.01 2.88
C SER A 309 -2.69 -12.38 3.92
N ASP A 310 -3.04 -11.46 4.81
CA ASP A 310 -4.12 -11.60 5.78
C ASP A 310 -5.34 -10.77 5.38
N GLU A 311 -6.39 -11.44 4.92
CA GLU A 311 -7.64 -10.79 4.52
C GLU A 311 -8.26 -9.96 5.65
N LYS A 312 -8.11 -10.38 6.92
CA LYS A 312 -8.68 -9.65 8.06
C LYS A 312 -7.98 -8.31 8.25
N VAL A 313 -6.68 -8.25 8.00
CA VAL A 313 -5.90 -7.00 8.06
C VAL A 313 -6.42 -6.04 6.99
N ALA A 314 -6.53 -6.50 5.73
CA ALA A 314 -7.04 -5.67 4.62
C ALA A 314 -8.50 -5.23 4.81
N LYS A 315 -9.38 -6.14 5.24
CA LYS A 315 -10.77 -5.79 5.58
C LYS A 315 -10.81 -4.82 6.76
N GLY A 316 -9.96 -5.01 7.77
CA GLY A 316 -9.81 -4.10 8.90
C GLY A 316 -9.54 -2.66 8.45
N PHE A 317 -8.67 -2.47 7.45
CA PHE A 317 -8.45 -1.16 6.83
C PHE A 317 -9.66 -0.63 6.09
N ALA A 318 -10.18 -1.40 5.13
CA ALA A 318 -11.29 -0.92 4.29
C ALA A 318 -12.52 -0.54 5.13
N HIS A 319 -12.88 -1.39 6.10
CA HIS A 319 -14.01 -1.11 6.99
C HIS A 319 -13.67 -0.01 8.01
N GLY A 320 -12.40 0.09 8.40
CA GLY A 320 -11.90 1.08 9.33
C GLY A 320 -11.52 2.40 8.69
N CYS A 321 -12.10 2.75 7.55
CA CYS A 321 -11.96 4.07 6.92
C CYS A 321 -13.31 4.77 6.70
N GLY A 322 -14.42 4.05 6.87
CA GLY A 322 -15.69 4.69 7.17
C GLY A 322 -16.43 5.46 6.08
N GLY A 323 -15.87 5.53 4.89
CA GLY A 323 -16.59 5.86 3.68
C GLY A 323 -16.87 4.62 2.86
N LYS A 324 -17.31 4.85 1.63
CA LYS A 324 -17.19 3.87 0.56
C LYS A 324 -15.71 3.47 0.45
N ALA A 325 -15.41 2.22 0.76
CA ALA A 325 -14.06 1.70 0.81
C ALA A 325 -13.87 0.64 -0.27
N THR A 326 -12.63 0.30 -0.58
CA THR A 326 -12.33 -0.78 -1.54
C THR A 326 -11.44 -1.83 -0.90
N VAL A 327 -11.86 -3.09 -0.99
CA VAL A 327 -10.98 -4.24 -0.76
C VAL A 327 -10.56 -4.78 -2.11
N ILE A 328 -9.28 -4.67 -2.42
CA ILE A 328 -8.68 -5.26 -3.60
C ILE A 328 -8.09 -6.62 -3.21
N THR A 329 -8.52 -7.66 -3.92
CA THR A 329 -7.92 -8.98 -3.92
C THR A 329 -6.99 -9.08 -5.13
N VAL A 330 -5.72 -9.42 -4.91
CA VAL A 330 -4.74 -9.60 -5.99
C VAL A 330 -4.30 -11.06 -6.03
N GLU A 331 -4.58 -11.74 -7.14
CA GLU A 331 -4.01 -13.03 -7.47
C GLU A 331 -2.63 -12.78 -8.09
N SER A 332 -1.62 -12.65 -7.23
CA SER A 332 -0.25 -12.35 -7.64
C SER A 332 0.51 -13.61 -8.02
N LYS A 333 1.42 -13.45 -8.98
CA LYS A 333 2.39 -14.44 -9.43
C LYS A 333 3.81 -14.08 -9.01
N THR A 334 4.11 -12.79 -8.85
CA THR A 334 5.46 -12.30 -8.57
C THR A 334 5.61 -11.58 -7.22
N ALA A 335 4.66 -11.75 -6.30
CA ALA A 335 4.77 -11.17 -4.96
C ALA A 335 6.05 -11.60 -4.24
N ALA A 336 6.74 -10.63 -3.63
CA ALA A 336 7.85 -10.89 -2.72
C ALA A 336 7.34 -10.75 -1.27
N ASP A 337 7.43 -11.83 -0.50
CA ASP A 337 7.11 -11.81 0.93
C ASP A 337 8.24 -11.12 1.71
N ILE A 338 7.91 -10.03 2.38
CA ILE A 338 8.84 -9.25 3.20
C ILE A 338 8.49 -9.31 4.69
N SER A 339 7.63 -10.24 5.12
CA SER A 339 7.27 -10.42 6.53
C SER A 339 8.48 -10.69 7.44
N GLN A 340 9.56 -11.26 6.90
CA GLN A 340 10.83 -11.46 7.62
C GLN A 340 11.85 -10.35 7.35
N VAL A 341 11.53 -9.41 6.45
CA VAL A 341 12.40 -8.36 5.93
C VAL A 341 11.76 -6.99 6.13
N THR A 342 11.08 -6.83 7.26
CA THR A 342 10.40 -5.60 7.69
C THR A 342 10.67 -5.40 9.17
N PHE A 343 10.44 -4.19 9.67
CA PHE A 343 10.46 -3.95 11.11
C PHE A 343 9.30 -4.64 11.85
N TYR A 344 8.24 -5.04 11.13
CA TYR A 344 7.04 -5.62 11.72
C TYR A 344 6.54 -6.84 10.95
N SER A 345 6.73 -8.03 11.52
CA SER A 345 6.47 -9.30 10.83
C SER A 345 5.02 -9.77 10.86
N ASN A 346 4.19 -9.25 11.78
CA ASN A 346 2.84 -9.77 12.02
C ASN A 346 1.84 -9.44 10.90
N GLU A 347 2.10 -8.42 10.09
CA GLU A 347 1.20 -7.97 9.01
C GLU A 347 1.31 -8.81 7.74
N LYS A 348 2.28 -9.72 7.70
CA LYS A 348 2.56 -10.58 6.56
C LYS A 348 2.60 -9.79 5.24
N GLU A 349 3.30 -8.65 5.28
CA GLU A 349 3.44 -7.72 4.16
C GLU A 349 4.14 -8.41 2.99
N SER A 350 3.61 -8.20 1.80
CA SER A 350 4.21 -8.63 0.53
C SER A 350 4.22 -7.44 -0.43
N LEU A 351 5.29 -7.29 -1.18
CA LEU A 351 5.44 -6.22 -2.16
C LEU A 351 5.24 -6.74 -3.58
N LEU A 352 4.58 -5.91 -4.39
CA LEU A 352 4.57 -6.01 -5.84
C LEU A 352 5.48 -4.92 -6.42
N SER A 353 6.20 -5.28 -7.49
CA SER A 353 7.08 -4.37 -8.20
C SER A 353 6.29 -3.23 -8.88
N PRO A 354 6.89 -2.06 -9.08
CA PRO A 354 6.28 -1.00 -9.86
C PRO A 354 6.11 -1.44 -11.32
N GLY A 355 5.04 -0.99 -11.96
CA GLY A 355 4.65 -1.42 -13.30
C GLY A 355 3.96 -2.78 -13.35
N THR A 356 3.47 -3.31 -12.22
CA THR A 356 2.76 -4.59 -12.22
C THR A 356 1.44 -4.46 -12.98
N GLU A 357 1.28 -5.24 -14.04
CA GLU A 357 0.05 -5.30 -14.82
C GLU A 357 -0.95 -6.29 -14.22
N LEU A 358 -2.19 -5.84 -14.07
CA LEU A 358 -3.24 -6.53 -13.36
C LEU A 358 -4.54 -6.49 -14.17
N LYS A 359 -5.06 -7.66 -14.53
CA LYS A 359 -6.36 -7.79 -15.19
C LYS A 359 -7.48 -7.71 -14.16
N VAL A 360 -8.50 -6.90 -14.44
CA VAL A 360 -9.67 -6.77 -13.57
C VAL A 360 -10.63 -7.94 -13.80
N LYS A 361 -10.64 -8.91 -12.89
CA LYS A 361 -11.56 -10.07 -12.93
C LYS A 361 -12.96 -9.73 -12.43
N SER A 362 -13.05 -8.93 -11.38
CA SER A 362 -14.35 -8.52 -10.81
C SER A 362 -14.27 -7.13 -10.21
N ASN A 363 -15.39 -6.42 -10.24
CA ASN A 363 -15.62 -5.17 -9.52
C ASN A 363 -17.09 -5.18 -9.10
N LYS A 364 -17.36 -5.35 -7.80
CA LYS A 364 -18.71 -5.51 -7.25
C LYS A 364 -18.86 -4.71 -5.97
N MET A 365 -20.08 -4.24 -5.70
CA MET A 365 -20.42 -3.66 -4.40
C MET A 365 -20.96 -4.73 -3.46
N ASN A 366 -20.42 -4.80 -2.25
CA ASN A 366 -20.91 -5.61 -1.15
C ASN A 366 -21.28 -4.68 0.02
N GLY A 367 -22.56 -4.31 0.11
CA GLY A 367 -23.01 -3.25 1.01
C GLY A 367 -22.34 -1.91 0.66
N ASN A 368 -21.55 -1.37 1.59
CA ASN A 368 -20.82 -0.11 1.42
C ASN A 368 -19.36 -0.30 0.98
N VAL A 369 -18.93 -1.53 0.73
CA VAL A 369 -17.54 -1.85 0.35
C VAL A 369 -17.50 -2.32 -1.11
N CYS A 370 -16.64 -1.68 -1.91
CA CYS A 370 -16.27 -2.14 -3.23
C CYS A 370 -15.29 -3.30 -3.10
N GLU A 371 -15.58 -4.43 -3.75
CA GLU A 371 -14.71 -5.60 -3.82
C GLU A 371 -14.20 -5.75 -5.26
N ILE A 372 -12.89 -5.60 -5.43
CA ILE A 372 -12.21 -5.73 -6.71
C ILE A 372 -11.32 -6.96 -6.67
N THR A 373 -11.39 -7.80 -7.69
CA THR A 373 -10.44 -8.92 -7.87
C THR A 373 -9.58 -8.63 -9.09
N LEU A 374 -8.28 -8.70 -8.88
CA LEU A 374 -7.24 -8.48 -9.87
C LEU A 374 -6.43 -9.77 -10.04
N GLU A 375 -6.02 -10.06 -11.27
CA GLU A 375 -5.08 -11.13 -11.57
C GLU A 375 -3.84 -10.56 -12.25
N GLU A 376 -2.67 -10.91 -11.74
CA GLU A 376 -1.42 -10.51 -12.36
C GLU A 376 -1.27 -11.11 -13.76
N VAL A 377 -1.07 -10.25 -14.75
CA VAL A 377 -0.93 -10.65 -16.15
C VAL A 377 0.47 -11.25 -16.34
N ASP A 378 0.55 -12.37 -17.08
CA ASP A 378 1.83 -13.03 -17.40
C ASP A 378 2.69 -12.24 -18.40
N ALA A 379 2.44 -10.95 -18.62
CA ALA A 379 2.95 -10.18 -19.77
C ALA A 379 4.47 -10.30 -19.94
N LEU A 380 5.22 -10.29 -18.83
CA LEU A 380 6.67 -10.45 -18.87
C LEU A 380 7.12 -11.87 -19.26
N VAL A 381 6.40 -12.90 -18.82
CA VAL A 381 6.74 -14.29 -19.12
C VAL A 381 6.38 -14.63 -20.57
N LYS A 382 5.21 -14.17 -21.04
CA LYS A 382 4.76 -14.43 -22.41
C LYS A 382 5.61 -13.73 -23.45
N GLU A 383 5.98 -12.47 -23.24
CA GLU A 383 6.77 -11.73 -24.21
C GLU A 383 8.23 -12.20 -24.22
N VAL A 384 8.81 -12.46 -23.05
CA VAL A 384 10.16 -13.04 -22.94
C VAL A 384 10.21 -14.47 -23.50
N ASP A 385 9.20 -15.30 -23.26
CA ASP A 385 9.15 -16.65 -23.82
C ASP A 385 8.90 -16.63 -25.33
N ARG A 386 8.10 -15.69 -25.84
CA ARG A 386 7.88 -15.48 -27.28
C ARG A 386 9.15 -15.02 -27.99
N LEU A 387 9.89 -14.09 -27.40
CA LEU A 387 11.19 -13.63 -27.91
C LEU A 387 12.25 -14.74 -27.85
N ARG A 388 12.33 -15.48 -26.74
CA ARG A 388 13.24 -16.64 -26.60
C ARG A 388 12.91 -17.77 -27.58
N GLN A 389 11.63 -18.00 -27.87
CA GLN A 389 11.19 -19.02 -28.82
C GLN A 389 11.61 -18.65 -30.26
N ARG A 390 11.37 -17.40 -30.68
CA ARG A 390 11.82 -16.92 -32.01
C ARG A 390 13.34 -16.96 -32.17
N CYS A 391 14.10 -16.59 -31.15
CA CYS A 391 15.56 -16.70 -31.19
C CYS A 391 16.04 -18.15 -31.32
N ARG A 392 15.39 -19.11 -30.63
CA ARG A 392 15.72 -20.54 -30.73
C ARG A 392 15.40 -21.14 -32.10
N GLU A 393 14.25 -20.78 -32.68
CA GLU A 393 13.85 -21.23 -34.02
C GLU A 393 14.78 -20.68 -35.11
N HIS A 394 15.27 -19.45 -34.94
CA HIS A 394 16.25 -18.83 -35.83
C HIS A 394 17.63 -19.50 -35.72
N LEU A 395 18.12 -19.77 -34.50
CA LEU A 395 19.39 -20.49 -34.27
C LEU A 395 19.38 -21.95 -34.74
N GLN A 396 18.20 -22.59 -34.80
CA GLN A 396 18.04 -23.97 -35.28
C GLN A 396 17.98 -24.07 -36.80
N ARG A 397 17.70 -22.97 -37.51
CA ARG A 397 17.85 -22.88 -38.97
C ARG A 397 19.32 -22.56 -39.29
N LYS A 398 20.19 -23.57 -39.25
CA LYS A 398 21.57 -23.43 -39.78
C LYS A 398 21.52 -23.11 -41.28
N PRO A 399 22.26 -22.10 -41.79
CA PRO A 399 22.64 -22.11 -43.18
C PRO A 399 23.72 -23.20 -43.37
N GLU A 400 23.57 -24.02 -44.41
CA GLU A 400 24.64 -24.92 -44.87
C GLU A 400 25.92 -24.13 -45.19
N PRO A 401 27.12 -24.73 -44.98
CA PRO A 401 28.36 -24.01 -45.18
C PRO A 401 28.63 -23.88 -46.69
N LYS A 402 28.46 -22.68 -47.24
CA LYS A 402 29.06 -22.32 -48.53
C LYS A 402 30.22 -21.36 -48.33
N SER A 403 31.41 -21.93 -48.54
CA SER A 403 32.62 -21.36 -49.12
C SER A 403 32.71 -19.84 -49.27
N THR A 404 33.71 -19.27 -48.59
CA THR A 404 34.56 -18.13 -49.00
C THR A 404 33.92 -16.84 -49.55
N ALA A 405 34.16 -15.78 -48.78
CA ALA A 405 34.16 -14.35 -49.15
C ALA A 405 32.79 -13.72 -49.48
N THR A 406 32.59 -12.51 -48.94
CA THR A 406 31.40 -11.63 -49.07
C THR A 406 30.23 -11.98 -48.14
N VAL A 407 30.35 -11.70 -46.83
CA VAL A 407 29.28 -11.89 -45.83
C VAL A 407 28.88 -10.55 -45.17
N ALA A 408 28.87 -9.45 -45.93
CA ALA A 408 28.53 -8.13 -45.40
C ALA A 408 27.28 -7.49 -46.03
N THR A 409 26.54 -8.20 -46.89
CA THR A 409 25.41 -7.60 -47.61
C THR A 409 24.08 -8.33 -47.48
N SER A 410 24.04 -9.60 -47.01
CA SER A 410 22.76 -10.31 -46.85
C SER A 410 22.13 -10.19 -45.45
N PHE A 411 22.94 -9.87 -44.42
CA PHE A 411 22.45 -9.72 -43.05
C PHE A 411 21.65 -8.41 -42.87
N ASP A 412 22.05 -7.35 -43.57
CA ASP A 412 21.38 -6.04 -43.51
C ASP A 412 20.04 -6.03 -44.28
N GLU A 413 19.91 -6.79 -45.36
CA GLU A 413 18.65 -6.86 -46.13
C GLU A 413 17.55 -7.66 -45.40
N ASP A 414 17.89 -8.75 -44.71
CA ASP A 414 16.94 -9.54 -43.92
C ASP A 414 16.49 -8.79 -42.65
N VAL A 415 17.40 -8.03 -42.02
CA VAL A 415 17.06 -7.16 -40.89
C VAL A 415 16.20 -5.99 -41.35
N ALA A 416 16.49 -5.38 -42.51
CA ALA A 416 15.68 -4.31 -43.07
C ALA A 416 14.25 -4.77 -43.42
N SER A 417 14.09 -5.96 -44.01
CA SER A 417 12.77 -6.52 -44.34
C SER A 417 11.95 -6.85 -43.08
N MET A 418 12.61 -7.33 -42.01
CA MET A 418 11.96 -7.60 -40.73
C MET A 418 11.53 -6.30 -40.01
N MET A 419 12.31 -5.23 -40.14
CA MET A 419 12.00 -3.90 -39.59
C MET A 419 10.85 -3.21 -40.33
N ASP A 420 10.72 -3.44 -41.64
CA ASP A 420 9.62 -2.92 -42.47
C ASP A 420 8.29 -3.62 -42.12
N LEU A 421 8.32 -4.93 -41.86
CA LEU A 421 7.16 -5.72 -41.41
C LEU A 421 6.73 -5.37 -39.97
N LEU A 422 7.69 -5.07 -39.08
CA LEU A 422 7.42 -4.58 -37.72
C LEU A 422 6.84 -3.16 -37.71
N SER A 423 7.32 -2.29 -38.60
CA SER A 423 6.82 -0.92 -38.76
C SER A 423 5.40 -0.86 -39.35
N GLN A 424 5.00 -1.86 -40.13
CA GLN A 424 3.64 -1.95 -40.68
C GLN A 424 2.59 -2.52 -39.69
N GLN A 425 3.01 -3.27 -38.66
CA GLN A 425 2.07 -3.95 -37.73
C GLN A 425 2.00 -3.35 -36.31
N LEU A 426 2.90 -2.44 -35.95
CA LEU A 426 2.94 -1.80 -34.64
C LEU A 426 2.74 -0.29 -34.77
N GLN A 427 1.96 0.31 -33.86
CA GLN A 427 1.89 1.77 -33.80
C GLN A 427 3.29 2.36 -33.54
N PRO A 428 3.60 3.58 -34.03
CA PRO A 428 4.97 4.10 -34.19
C PRO A 428 5.83 4.18 -32.92
N GLN A 429 5.27 3.97 -31.72
CA GLN A 429 5.99 4.00 -30.45
C GLN A 429 6.74 2.71 -30.11
N ALA A 430 6.43 1.55 -30.73
CA ALA A 430 7.08 0.27 -30.39
C ALA A 430 8.32 -0.07 -31.24
N VAL A 431 8.60 0.72 -32.30
CA VAL A 431 9.72 0.47 -33.22
C VAL A 431 11.07 0.90 -32.62
N GLY A 432 11.06 1.90 -31.72
CA GLY A 432 12.27 2.39 -31.06
C GLY A 432 12.93 1.39 -30.10
N ASP A 433 12.13 0.55 -29.45
CA ASP A 433 12.60 -0.36 -28.39
C ASP A 433 13.18 -1.67 -28.95
N CYS A 434 12.74 -2.09 -30.14
CA CYS A 434 13.31 -3.24 -30.83
C CYS A 434 14.70 -2.95 -31.42
N ALA A 435 14.96 -1.70 -31.85
CA ALA A 435 16.24 -1.30 -32.45
C ALA A 435 17.42 -1.35 -31.44
N ARG A 436 17.15 -1.20 -30.13
CA ARG A 436 18.20 -1.27 -29.09
C ARG A 436 18.65 -2.69 -28.75
N VAL A 437 17.78 -3.69 -28.87
CA VAL A 437 18.13 -5.10 -28.55
C VAL A 437 19.12 -5.70 -29.57
N ILE A 438 19.22 -5.13 -30.77
CA ILE A 438 20.15 -5.60 -31.82
C ILE A 438 21.55 -4.98 -31.66
N LEU A 439 21.67 -3.79 -31.07
CA LEU A 439 22.99 -3.15 -30.81
C LEU A 439 23.79 -3.83 -29.68
N GLU A 440 23.18 -4.73 -28.92
CA GLU A 440 23.88 -5.60 -27.95
C GLU A 440 24.28 -6.98 -28.53
N ILE A 441 23.96 -7.26 -29.79
CA ILE A 441 24.31 -8.53 -30.47
C ILE A 441 25.37 -8.34 -31.57
N GLN A 442 25.70 -7.09 -31.96
CA GLN A 442 26.99 -6.77 -32.60
C GLN A 442 28.09 -6.66 -31.55
#